data_AF-A0A956RS58-F1
#
_entry.id   AF-A0A956RS58-F1
#
_cell.length_a   1.000
_cell.length_b   1.000
_cell.length_c   1.000
_cell.angle_alpha   90.00
_cell.angle_beta   90.00
_cell.angle_gamma   90.00
#
_symmetry.space_group_name_H-M   'P 1'
#
loop_
_entity.id
_entity.type
_entity.pdbx_description
1 polymer ?
#
loop_
_entity_poly.entity_id
_entity_poly.type
_entity_poly.pdbx_seq_one_letter_code
_entity_poly.pdbx_strand_id
1 'polypeptide(L)'
;TDPALREGLRDRQERLQELQRLYRLRLQFTLQAARELLATDGDPSLLELQRSAAIEAVRALDDQHLAQVREIHAGYVEQLRTGERPAVVAARAEVAQLLEDAEAIAVAGGHVAVLLNRLRLFGFASLVSGKHLFAWSAGAMACSDRVILFHDSPPQGAGDPEVLEAGLDLFPNLVPLPHARQRLRLYDLGRFSLFAQRFAPALCVALDDKCRIEWDGEEWRGFPPTRSLTPEGAVEELVAVGEDE
;
A
#
# COMPACT_ATOMS: atom_id res chain seq x y z
N THR A 1 -26.61 -17.41 4.89
CA THR A 1 -26.22 -16.14 4.23
C THR A 1 -26.85 -14.99 4.98
N ASP A 2 -26.09 -13.94 5.30
CA ASP A 2 -26.56 -12.78 6.08
C ASP A 2 -26.85 -11.58 5.13
N PRO A 3 -28.12 -11.26 4.83
CA PRO A 3 -28.47 -10.22 3.87
C PRO A 3 -28.09 -8.81 4.34
N ALA A 4 -28.29 -8.50 5.63
CA ALA A 4 -27.97 -7.19 6.19
C ALA A 4 -26.46 -6.91 6.16
N LEU A 5 -25.64 -7.93 6.45
CA LEU A 5 -24.19 -7.81 6.27
C LEU A 5 -23.83 -7.55 4.80
N ARG A 6 -24.45 -8.26 3.86
CA ARG A 6 -24.17 -8.09 2.43
C ARG A 6 -24.51 -6.68 1.95
N GLU A 7 -25.68 -6.18 2.32
CA GLU A 7 -26.14 -4.84 1.97
C GLU A 7 -25.24 -3.76 2.59
N GLY A 8 -24.93 -3.87 3.89
CA GLY A 8 -24.04 -2.92 4.55
C GLY A 8 -22.62 -2.92 3.97
N LEU A 9 -22.07 -4.08 3.60
CA LEU A 9 -20.75 -4.15 2.95
C LEU A 9 -20.77 -3.53 1.54
N ARG A 10 -21.90 -3.62 0.83
CA ARG A 10 -22.08 -2.97 -0.48
C ARG A 10 -22.14 -1.45 -0.33
N ASP A 11 -22.96 -0.96 0.58
CA ASP A 11 -23.09 0.48 0.88
C ASP A 11 -21.73 1.09 1.31
N ARG A 12 -20.97 0.40 2.16
CA ARG A 12 -19.58 0.78 2.48
C ARG A 12 -18.71 0.88 1.23
N GLN A 13 -18.81 -0.08 0.32
CA GLN A 13 -18.01 -0.09 -0.91
C GLN A 13 -18.36 1.08 -1.83
N GLU A 14 -19.63 1.45 -1.92
CA GLU A 14 -20.11 2.61 -2.69
C GLU A 14 -19.56 3.91 -2.09
N ARG A 15 -19.56 4.06 -0.76
CA ARG A 15 -18.95 5.22 -0.08
C ARG A 15 -17.44 5.33 -0.26
N LEU A 16 -16.72 4.21 -0.17
CA LEU A 16 -15.27 4.17 -0.41
C LEU A 16 -14.95 4.55 -1.87
N GLN A 17 -15.75 4.12 -2.84
CA GLN A 17 -15.59 4.50 -4.24
C GLN A 17 -15.79 6.01 -4.46
N GLU A 18 -16.81 6.59 -3.82
CA GLU A 18 -17.04 8.03 -3.91
C GLU A 18 -15.92 8.84 -3.25
N LEU A 19 -15.43 8.39 -2.08
CA LEU A 19 -14.27 8.99 -1.44
C LEU A 19 -13.03 8.92 -2.34
N GLN A 20 -12.76 7.77 -2.97
CA GLN A 20 -11.65 7.60 -3.91
C GLN A 20 -11.76 8.58 -5.09
N ARG A 21 -12.97 8.78 -5.62
CA ARG A 21 -13.22 9.72 -6.73
C ARG A 21 -12.85 11.15 -6.35
N LEU A 22 -13.26 11.59 -5.15
CA LEU A 22 -12.94 12.93 -4.64
C LEU A 22 -11.45 13.09 -4.33
N TYR A 23 -10.82 12.07 -3.76
CA TYR A 23 -9.38 12.04 -3.53
C TYR A 23 -8.59 12.15 -4.84
N ARG A 24 -8.92 11.36 -5.87
CA ARG A 24 -8.28 11.44 -7.20
C ARG A 24 -8.33 12.83 -7.81
N LEU A 25 -9.48 13.50 -7.71
CA LEU A 25 -9.64 14.86 -8.22
C LEU A 25 -8.66 15.84 -7.55
N ARG A 26 -8.52 15.76 -6.21
CA ARG A 26 -7.57 16.61 -5.47
C ARG A 26 -6.11 16.21 -5.75
N LEU A 27 -5.87 14.91 -5.84
CA LEU A 27 -4.54 14.34 -6.04
C LEU A 27 -3.93 14.80 -7.35
N GLN A 28 -4.71 14.80 -8.43
CA GLN A 28 -4.26 15.22 -9.76
C GLN A 28 -3.60 16.60 -9.74
N PHE A 29 -4.29 17.61 -9.19
CA PHE A 29 -3.77 18.98 -9.13
C PHE A 29 -2.59 19.12 -8.17
N THR A 30 -2.63 18.40 -7.04
CA THR A 30 -1.57 18.46 -6.03
C THR A 30 -0.26 17.84 -6.57
N LEU A 31 -0.35 16.69 -7.25
CA LEU A 31 0.79 16.08 -7.92
C LEU A 31 1.28 16.91 -9.11
N GLN A 32 0.39 17.53 -9.87
CA GLN A 32 0.77 18.43 -10.95
C GLN A 32 1.64 19.57 -10.42
N ALA A 33 1.21 20.26 -9.36
CA ALA A 33 1.98 21.34 -8.75
C ALA A 33 3.35 20.87 -8.24
N ALA A 34 3.41 19.71 -7.57
CA ALA A 34 4.67 19.14 -7.10
C ALA A 34 5.64 18.83 -8.24
N ARG A 35 5.14 18.25 -9.35
CA ARG A 35 5.96 17.96 -10.54
C ARG A 35 6.48 19.24 -11.20
N GLU A 36 5.63 20.25 -11.36
CA GLU A 36 6.02 21.53 -11.94
C GLU A 36 7.12 22.21 -11.10
N LEU A 37 7.00 22.21 -9.77
CA LEU A 37 8.03 22.78 -8.88
C LEU A 37 9.35 21.99 -8.91
N LEU A 38 9.28 20.66 -9.00
CA LEU A 38 10.48 19.82 -9.13
C LEU A 38 11.20 20.05 -10.46
N ALA A 39 10.46 20.33 -11.55
CA ALA A 39 11.01 20.61 -12.87
C ALA A 39 11.44 22.08 -13.08
N THR A 40 11.12 22.98 -12.14
CA THR A 40 11.42 24.41 -12.26
C THR A 40 12.88 24.71 -11.95
N ASP A 41 13.56 25.43 -12.83
CA ASP A 41 14.90 26.00 -12.59
C ASP A 41 14.84 27.38 -11.92
N GLY A 42 15.83 27.71 -11.09
CA GLY A 42 15.87 28.99 -10.36
C GLY A 42 16.81 28.96 -9.16
N ASP A 43 16.63 29.92 -8.25
CA ASP A 43 17.41 30.01 -7.01
C ASP A 43 17.16 28.77 -6.12
N PRO A 44 18.18 27.93 -5.87
CA PRO A 44 18.02 26.71 -5.07
C PRO A 44 17.45 26.98 -3.68
N SER A 45 17.86 28.07 -3.03
CA SER A 45 17.43 28.39 -1.67
C SER A 45 15.93 28.68 -1.56
N LEU A 46 15.34 29.24 -2.63
CA LEU A 46 13.90 29.47 -2.72
C LEU A 46 13.16 28.20 -3.16
N LEU A 47 13.72 27.47 -4.12
CA LEU A 47 13.07 26.29 -4.70
C LEU A 47 13.00 25.09 -3.76
N GLU A 48 14.03 24.82 -2.96
CA GLU A 48 14.06 23.68 -2.04
C GLU A 48 12.91 23.72 -1.03
N LEU A 49 12.63 24.91 -0.48
CA LEU A 49 11.52 25.11 0.44
C LEU A 49 10.16 24.87 -0.25
N GLN A 50 9.99 25.36 -1.47
CA GLN A 50 8.73 25.19 -2.21
C GLN A 50 8.52 23.73 -2.66
N ARG A 51 9.57 23.06 -3.12
CA ARG A 51 9.52 21.63 -3.49
C ARG A 51 9.17 20.76 -2.29
N SER A 52 9.80 21.01 -1.15
CA SER A 52 9.49 20.30 0.11
C SER A 52 8.03 20.53 0.52
N ALA A 53 7.56 21.78 0.52
CA ALA A 53 6.18 22.11 0.86
C ALA A 53 5.15 21.46 -0.09
N ALA A 54 5.47 21.35 -1.38
CA ALA A 54 4.61 20.69 -2.35
C ALA A 54 4.52 19.16 -2.12
N ILE A 55 5.63 18.52 -1.75
CA ILE A 55 5.64 17.09 -1.38
C ILE A 55 4.84 16.88 -0.10
N GLU A 56 5.02 17.73 0.91
CA GLU A 56 4.23 17.69 2.14
C GLU A 56 2.72 17.89 1.89
N ALA A 57 2.35 18.74 0.93
CA ALA A 57 0.94 18.89 0.54
C ALA A 57 0.34 17.61 -0.04
N VAL A 58 1.13 16.84 -0.82
CA VAL A 58 0.71 15.51 -1.32
C VAL A 58 0.60 14.52 -0.16
N ARG A 59 1.58 14.48 0.75
CA ARG A 59 1.56 13.60 1.94
C ARG A 59 0.35 13.87 2.83
N ALA A 60 0.08 15.14 3.12
CA ALA A 60 -1.07 15.55 3.92
C ALA A 60 -2.41 15.14 3.29
N LEU A 61 -2.51 15.21 1.95
CA LEU A 61 -3.69 14.73 1.23
C LEU A 61 -3.88 13.21 1.37
N ASP A 62 -2.80 12.44 1.24
CA ASP A 62 -2.81 10.98 1.40
C ASP A 62 -3.21 10.56 2.81
N ASP A 63 -2.62 11.20 3.82
CA ASP A 63 -2.89 10.92 5.23
C ASP A 63 -4.34 11.26 5.60
N GLN A 64 -4.84 12.40 5.12
CA GLN A 64 -6.25 12.76 5.26
C GLN A 64 -7.15 11.70 4.63
N HIS A 65 -6.84 11.26 3.40
CA HIS A 65 -7.62 10.25 2.71
C HIS A 65 -7.62 8.92 3.47
N LEU A 66 -6.46 8.44 3.93
CA LEU A 66 -6.36 7.22 4.73
C LEU A 66 -7.11 7.31 6.05
N ALA A 67 -7.07 8.46 6.72
CA ALA A 67 -7.85 8.68 7.95
C ALA A 67 -9.35 8.52 7.69
N GLN A 68 -9.87 9.10 6.62
CA GLN A 68 -11.28 8.99 6.23
C GLN A 68 -11.66 7.55 5.83
N VAL A 69 -10.78 6.84 5.13
CA VAL A 69 -10.97 5.42 4.79
C VAL A 69 -11.07 4.57 6.07
N ARG A 70 -10.15 4.77 7.03
CA ARG A 70 -10.17 4.06 8.33
C ARG A 70 -11.44 4.38 9.11
N GLU A 71 -11.88 5.64 9.12
CA GLU A 71 -13.11 6.07 9.77
C GLU A 71 -14.35 5.39 9.17
N ILE A 72 -14.44 5.30 7.84
CA ILE A 72 -15.51 4.55 7.17
C ILE A 72 -15.48 3.09 7.61
N HIS A 73 -14.33 2.42 7.59
CA HIS A 73 -14.27 1.02 8.04
C HIS A 73 -14.71 0.85 9.49
N ALA A 74 -14.24 1.71 10.40
CA ALA A 74 -14.60 1.66 11.81
C ALA A 74 -16.11 1.85 12.01
N GLY A 75 -16.71 2.85 11.35
CA GLY A 75 -18.14 3.12 11.43
C GLY A 75 -18.99 1.92 10.97
N TYR A 76 -18.58 1.22 9.91
CA TYR A 76 -19.31 0.03 9.46
C TYR A 76 -19.07 -1.20 10.35
N VAL A 77 -17.89 -1.34 10.95
CA VAL A 77 -17.64 -2.42 11.92
C VAL A 77 -18.56 -2.24 13.12
N GLU A 78 -18.71 -1.02 13.63
CA GLU A 78 -19.59 -0.67 14.73
C GLU A 78 -21.07 -0.84 14.35
N GLN A 79 -21.51 -0.21 13.27
CA GLN A 79 -22.91 -0.24 12.82
C GLN A 79 -23.39 -1.66 12.52
N LEU A 80 -22.57 -2.46 11.81
CA LEU A 80 -22.95 -3.81 11.43
C LEU A 80 -22.61 -4.85 12.50
N ARG A 81 -21.83 -4.50 13.52
CA ARG A 81 -21.28 -5.43 14.53
C ARG A 81 -20.67 -6.66 13.87
N THR A 82 -19.86 -6.45 12.84
CA THR A 82 -19.41 -7.52 11.93
C THR A 82 -18.78 -8.71 12.64
N GLY A 83 -18.01 -8.47 13.71
CA GLY A 83 -17.35 -9.50 14.51
C GLY A 83 -18.29 -10.33 15.41
N GLU A 84 -19.53 -9.90 15.60
CA GLU A 84 -20.53 -10.60 16.43
C GLU A 84 -21.55 -11.38 15.60
N ARG A 85 -21.54 -11.19 14.27
CA ARG A 85 -22.49 -11.85 13.40
C ARG A 85 -22.21 -13.36 13.37
N PRO A 86 -23.21 -14.23 13.64
CA PRO A 86 -23.00 -15.67 13.74
C PRO A 86 -22.28 -16.29 12.53
N ALA A 87 -22.63 -15.84 11.31
CA ALA A 87 -21.99 -16.34 10.09
C ALA A 87 -20.50 -15.93 9.98
N VAL A 88 -20.13 -14.75 10.47
CA VAL A 88 -18.74 -14.28 10.48
C VAL A 88 -17.95 -15.00 11.57
N VAL A 89 -18.52 -15.13 12.77
CA VAL A 89 -17.91 -15.86 13.90
C VAL A 89 -17.62 -17.30 13.51
N ALA A 90 -18.61 -18.01 12.97
CA ALA A 90 -18.44 -19.40 12.54
C ALA A 90 -17.34 -19.53 11.48
N ALA A 91 -17.37 -18.68 10.44
CA ALA A 91 -16.37 -18.76 9.38
C ALA A 91 -14.96 -18.34 9.85
N ARG A 92 -14.84 -17.42 10.81
CA ARG A 92 -13.55 -17.12 11.46
C ARG A 92 -13.00 -18.31 12.26
N ALA A 93 -13.87 -19.02 12.98
CA ALA A 93 -13.48 -20.22 13.71
C ALA A 93 -13.01 -21.34 12.77
N GLU A 94 -13.71 -21.54 11.65
CA GLU A 94 -13.30 -22.49 10.61
C GLU A 94 -11.91 -22.16 10.04
N VAL A 95 -11.67 -20.89 9.70
CA VAL A 95 -10.35 -20.46 9.20
C VAL A 95 -9.27 -20.59 10.29
N ALA A 96 -9.57 -20.25 11.54
CA ALA A 96 -8.64 -20.40 12.65
C ALA A 96 -8.22 -21.85 12.84
N GLN A 97 -9.17 -22.79 12.79
CA GLN A 97 -8.90 -24.23 12.88
C GLN A 97 -8.03 -24.72 11.71
N LEU A 98 -8.26 -24.24 10.49
CA LEU A 98 -7.42 -24.59 9.34
C LEU A 98 -5.98 -24.08 9.45
N LEU A 99 -5.76 -22.99 10.20
CA LEU A 99 -4.46 -22.35 10.36
C LEU A 99 -3.75 -22.74 11.67
N GLU A 100 -4.38 -23.54 12.54
CA GLU A 100 -3.87 -23.85 13.88
C GLU A 100 -2.46 -24.44 13.82
N ASP A 101 -2.30 -25.55 13.07
CA ASP A 101 -1.04 -26.28 12.91
C ASP A 101 -0.09 -25.67 11.85
N ALA A 102 -0.47 -24.55 11.21
CA ALA A 102 0.36 -23.92 10.19
C ALA A 102 1.48 -23.08 10.83
N GLU A 103 2.73 -23.43 10.58
CA GLU A 103 3.90 -22.61 10.99
C GLU A 103 4.09 -21.39 10.09
N ALA A 104 3.67 -21.51 8.83
CA ALA A 104 3.83 -20.50 7.80
C ALA A 104 2.55 -20.30 7.00
N ILE A 105 2.29 -19.07 6.60
CA ILE A 105 1.13 -18.66 5.82
C ILE A 105 1.61 -17.89 4.59
N ALA A 106 1.07 -18.28 3.43
CA ALA A 106 1.36 -17.65 2.16
C ALA A 106 0.15 -16.88 1.63
N VAL A 107 0.29 -15.57 1.42
CA VAL A 107 -0.74 -14.69 0.87
C VAL A 107 -0.43 -14.40 -0.59
N ALA A 108 -1.15 -15.11 -1.47
CA ALA A 108 -0.99 -14.96 -2.90
C ALA A 108 -1.52 -13.62 -3.44
N GLY A 109 -1.08 -13.28 -4.66
CA GLY A 109 -1.59 -12.17 -5.43
C GLY A 109 -3.04 -12.35 -5.93
N GLY A 110 -3.52 -11.35 -6.68
CA GLY A 110 -4.87 -11.29 -7.22
C GLY A 110 -5.39 -9.86 -7.28
N HIS A 111 -6.70 -9.68 -7.16
CA HIS A 111 -7.28 -8.34 -7.06
C HIS A 111 -7.18 -7.80 -5.63
N VAL A 112 -6.27 -6.84 -5.39
CA VAL A 112 -5.93 -6.36 -4.03
C VAL A 112 -7.13 -5.90 -3.21
N ALA A 113 -8.07 -5.14 -3.79
CA ALA A 113 -9.25 -4.67 -3.06
C ALA A 113 -10.16 -5.83 -2.58
N VAL A 114 -10.34 -6.86 -3.43
CA VAL A 114 -11.15 -8.03 -3.07
C VAL A 114 -10.43 -8.85 -2.00
N LEU A 115 -9.13 -9.10 -2.19
CA LEU A 115 -8.30 -9.82 -1.24
C LEU A 115 -8.35 -9.17 0.14
N LEU A 116 -8.01 -7.88 0.21
CA LEU A 116 -7.96 -7.13 1.46
C LEU A 116 -9.32 -7.08 2.17
N ASN A 117 -10.41 -6.90 1.43
CA ASN A 117 -11.75 -6.95 1.99
C ASN A 117 -12.05 -8.31 2.66
N ARG A 118 -11.61 -9.43 2.06
CA ARG A 118 -11.78 -10.77 2.64
C ARG A 118 -10.88 -10.98 3.86
N LEU A 119 -9.60 -10.61 3.77
CA LEU A 119 -8.67 -10.73 4.89
C LEU A 119 -9.16 -9.94 6.12
N ARG A 120 -9.67 -8.72 5.93
CA ARG A 120 -10.28 -7.92 7.01
C ARG A 120 -11.52 -8.57 7.60
N LEU A 121 -12.44 -9.07 6.76
CA LEU A 121 -13.67 -9.71 7.23
C LEU A 121 -13.36 -10.93 8.12
N PHE A 122 -12.35 -11.72 7.76
CA PHE A 122 -11.92 -12.88 8.54
C PHE A 122 -10.96 -12.55 9.70
N GLY A 123 -10.59 -11.29 9.91
CA GLY A 123 -9.69 -10.92 11.00
C GLY A 123 -8.27 -11.50 10.83
N PHE A 124 -7.81 -11.58 9.59
CA PHE A 124 -6.57 -12.27 9.22
C PHE A 124 -5.34 -11.84 10.02
N ALA A 125 -5.17 -10.55 10.29
CA ALA A 125 -4.03 -10.04 11.05
C ALA A 125 -3.87 -10.71 12.42
N SER A 126 -4.98 -10.97 13.13
CA SER A 126 -4.97 -11.69 14.40
C SER A 126 -4.67 -13.18 14.23
N LEU A 127 -5.14 -13.79 13.14
CA LEU A 127 -4.97 -15.22 12.86
C LEU A 127 -3.53 -15.60 12.52
N VAL A 128 -2.76 -14.66 11.96
CA VAL A 128 -1.37 -14.90 11.54
C VAL A 128 -0.33 -14.43 12.54
N SER A 129 -0.75 -13.87 13.67
CA SER A 129 0.15 -13.40 14.72
C SER A 129 1.06 -14.54 15.20
N GLY A 130 2.37 -14.30 15.22
CA GLY A 130 3.38 -15.28 15.62
C GLY A 130 3.69 -16.38 14.59
N LYS A 131 3.10 -16.34 13.39
CA LYS A 131 3.40 -17.26 12.29
C LYS A 131 4.29 -16.61 11.24
N HIS A 132 5.04 -17.40 10.48
CA HIS A 132 5.81 -16.88 9.36
C HIS A 132 4.87 -16.45 8.23
N LEU A 133 5.05 -15.24 7.69
CA LEU A 133 4.19 -14.70 6.64
C LEU A 133 4.98 -14.48 5.35
N PHE A 134 4.54 -15.12 4.28
CA PHE A 134 5.04 -14.90 2.92
C PHE A 134 3.94 -14.23 2.11
N ALA A 135 4.26 -13.18 1.36
CA ALA A 135 3.28 -12.59 0.47
C ALA A 135 3.92 -12.06 -0.80
N TRP A 136 3.19 -12.11 -1.91
CA TRP A 136 3.66 -11.63 -3.21
C TRP A 136 2.56 -10.88 -3.94
N SER A 137 2.96 -10.02 -4.87
CA SER A 137 2.04 -9.24 -5.69
C SER A 137 1.04 -8.46 -4.82
N ALA A 138 -0.26 -8.53 -5.13
CA ALA A 138 -1.32 -7.92 -4.32
C ALA A 138 -1.34 -8.39 -2.85
N GLY A 139 -0.85 -9.58 -2.54
CA GLY A 139 -0.74 -10.06 -1.15
C GLY A 139 0.23 -9.21 -0.33
N ALA A 140 1.41 -8.89 -0.90
CA ALA A 140 2.38 -8.02 -0.26
C ALA A 140 1.80 -6.61 -0.03
N MET A 141 1.10 -6.08 -1.04
CA MET A 141 0.41 -4.78 -0.94
C MET A 141 -0.65 -4.79 0.17
N ALA A 142 -1.46 -5.86 0.26
CA ALA A 142 -2.49 -5.98 1.30
C ALA A 142 -1.90 -6.10 2.71
N CYS A 143 -0.73 -6.73 2.86
CA CYS A 143 -0.05 -6.89 4.14
C CYS A 143 0.68 -5.62 4.62
N SER A 144 0.94 -4.65 3.74
CA SER A 144 1.58 -3.38 4.11
C SER A 144 0.65 -2.47 4.94
N ASP A 145 1.14 -1.31 5.38
CA ASP A 145 0.34 -0.30 6.11
C ASP A 145 -0.66 0.42 5.19
N ARG A 146 -0.34 0.52 3.90
CA ARG A 146 -1.15 1.17 2.86
C ARG A 146 -1.06 0.43 1.51
N VAL A 147 -2.13 0.51 0.74
CA VAL A 147 -2.21 -0.05 -0.61
C VAL A 147 -2.05 1.06 -1.64
N ILE A 148 -0.98 1.00 -2.42
CA ILE A 148 -0.72 1.97 -3.50
C ILE A 148 -1.06 1.35 -4.85
N LEU A 149 -1.96 1.98 -5.60
CA LEU A 149 -2.17 1.66 -7.01
C LEU A 149 -1.22 2.49 -7.86
N PHE A 150 -0.47 1.83 -8.73
CA PHE A 150 0.49 2.48 -9.61
C PHE A 150 0.40 1.85 -11.00
N HIS A 151 0.17 2.68 -12.01
CA HIS A 151 0.22 2.28 -13.41
C HIS A 151 0.67 3.46 -14.27
N ASP A 152 1.82 3.34 -14.91
CA ASP A 152 2.36 4.39 -15.77
C ASP A 152 1.74 4.39 -17.17
N SER A 153 0.93 3.39 -17.51
CA SER A 153 0.29 3.26 -18.84
C SER A 153 -1.08 2.55 -18.81
N PRO A 154 -2.10 3.07 -18.11
CA PRO A 154 -3.47 2.72 -18.42
C PRO A 154 -3.87 3.26 -19.81
N PRO A 155 -4.90 2.68 -20.47
CA PRO A 155 -5.32 3.05 -21.83
C PRO A 155 -5.67 4.54 -22.01
N GLN A 156 -5.83 5.32 -20.93
CA GLN A 156 -6.13 6.75 -20.94
C GLN A 156 -4.95 7.69 -20.61
N GLY A 157 -3.70 7.21 -20.59
CA GLY A 157 -2.50 8.04 -20.36
C GLY A 157 -1.79 7.73 -19.03
N ALA A 158 -0.67 8.39 -18.73
CA ALA A 158 0.12 8.09 -17.52
C ALA A 158 -0.70 8.34 -16.25
N GLY A 159 -1.05 7.28 -15.52
CA GLY A 159 -1.81 7.39 -14.28
C GLY A 159 -0.95 7.93 -13.15
N ASP A 160 -1.57 8.71 -12.26
CA ASP A 160 -0.96 9.12 -11.00
C ASP A 160 -0.99 7.95 -10.02
N PRO A 161 0.09 7.68 -9.27
CA PRO A 161 0.04 6.71 -8.19
C PRO A 161 -0.94 7.14 -7.11
N GLU A 162 -1.80 6.23 -6.67
CA GLU A 162 -2.90 6.52 -5.77
C GLU A 162 -2.79 5.68 -4.50
N VAL A 163 -2.97 6.30 -3.33
CA VAL A 163 -3.38 5.55 -2.15
C VAL A 163 -4.81 5.08 -2.36
N LEU A 164 -5.04 3.78 -2.25
CA LEU A 164 -6.37 3.18 -2.41
C LEU A 164 -7.05 2.88 -1.07
N GLU A 165 -6.28 2.35 -0.12
CA GLU A 165 -6.83 1.72 1.07
C GLU A 165 -5.75 1.60 2.15
N ALA A 166 -6.15 1.56 3.42
CA ALA A 166 -5.24 1.14 4.49
C ALA A 166 -4.95 -0.36 4.32
N GLY A 167 -3.72 -0.82 4.48
CA GLY A 167 -3.43 -2.26 4.46
C GLY A 167 -3.67 -2.91 5.83
N LEU A 168 -3.19 -4.15 5.99
CA LEU A 168 -3.32 -4.91 7.24
C LEU A 168 -2.26 -4.56 8.29
N ASP A 169 -1.25 -3.76 7.92
CA ASP A 169 -0.19 -3.33 8.83
C ASP A 169 0.64 -4.49 9.41
N LEU A 170 0.81 -5.54 8.61
CA LEU A 170 1.65 -6.71 8.93
C LEU A 170 3.09 -6.52 8.47
N PHE A 171 3.28 -5.72 7.41
CA PHE A 171 4.56 -5.32 6.86
C PHE A 171 4.76 -3.82 7.10
N PRO A 172 5.46 -3.44 8.18
CA PRO A 172 5.58 -2.05 8.57
C PRO A 172 6.47 -1.28 7.60
N ASN A 173 6.15 0.00 7.36
CA ASN A 173 6.99 0.95 6.61
C ASN A 173 7.48 0.41 5.25
N LEU A 174 6.61 -0.31 4.52
CA LEU A 174 6.93 -0.90 3.23
C LEU A 174 5.92 -0.46 2.17
N VAL A 175 6.41 -0.03 1.01
CA VAL A 175 5.60 0.15 -0.20
C VAL A 175 6.08 -0.86 -1.25
N PRO A 176 5.45 -2.04 -1.33
CA PRO A 176 5.81 -3.05 -2.32
C PRO A 176 5.26 -2.66 -3.70
N LEU A 177 6.13 -2.68 -4.70
CA LEU A 177 5.84 -2.37 -6.09
C LEU A 177 5.97 -3.63 -6.95
N PRO A 178 4.99 -4.55 -6.91
CA PRO A 178 5.05 -5.78 -7.67
C PRO A 178 5.00 -5.56 -9.18
N HIS A 179 5.79 -6.36 -9.91
CA HIS A 179 5.93 -6.28 -11.37
C HIS A 179 6.32 -4.87 -11.84
N ALA A 180 7.20 -4.20 -11.09
CA ALA A 180 7.62 -2.82 -11.32
C ALA A 180 8.06 -2.57 -12.77
N ARG A 181 8.87 -3.44 -13.38
CA ARG A 181 9.34 -3.29 -14.78
C ARG A 181 8.21 -3.21 -15.81
N GLN A 182 7.08 -3.88 -15.55
CA GLN A 182 5.95 -3.91 -16.47
C GLN A 182 5.00 -2.72 -16.25
N ARG A 183 5.01 -2.13 -15.05
CA ARG A 183 4.02 -1.15 -14.60
C ARG A 183 4.58 0.26 -14.43
N LEU A 184 5.89 0.37 -14.26
CA LEU A 184 6.63 1.59 -13.98
C LEU A 184 7.69 1.82 -15.06
N ARG A 185 7.80 3.06 -15.54
CA ARG A 185 8.87 3.51 -16.43
C ARG A 185 10.11 3.82 -15.61
N LEU A 186 10.81 2.77 -15.15
CA LEU A 186 11.97 2.80 -14.22
C LEU A 186 13.15 3.73 -14.58
N TYR A 187 13.07 4.49 -15.68
CA TYR A 187 14.09 5.43 -16.15
C TYR A 187 13.68 6.92 -15.95
N ASP A 188 12.46 7.20 -15.48
CA ASP A 188 11.97 8.56 -15.19
C ASP A 188 12.35 9.00 -13.77
N LEU A 189 13.56 9.54 -13.61
CA LEU A 189 14.14 9.94 -12.32
C LEU A 189 13.26 10.92 -11.54
N GLY A 190 12.69 11.93 -12.20
CA GLY A 190 11.85 12.94 -11.55
C GLY A 190 10.57 12.32 -10.98
N ARG A 191 9.96 11.38 -11.71
CA ARG A 191 8.77 10.64 -11.24
C ARG A 191 9.06 9.78 -10.02
N PHE A 192 10.21 9.10 -9.97
CA PHE A 192 10.55 8.26 -8.81
C PHE A 192 11.06 9.05 -7.62
N SER A 193 11.72 10.19 -7.83
CA SER A 193 12.11 11.07 -6.74
C SER A 193 10.87 11.57 -6.00
N LEU A 194 9.86 12.07 -6.73
CA LEU A 194 8.59 12.45 -6.12
C LEU A 194 7.90 11.27 -5.45
N PHE A 195 7.90 10.08 -6.07
CA PHE A 195 7.30 8.88 -5.50
C PHE A 195 7.95 8.46 -4.17
N ALA A 196 9.27 8.32 -4.16
CA ALA A 196 10.03 7.89 -2.99
C ALA A 196 9.94 8.93 -1.87
N GLN A 197 10.07 10.22 -2.21
CA GLN A 197 9.87 11.28 -1.23
C GLN A 197 8.44 11.29 -0.72
N ARG A 198 7.41 11.17 -1.57
CA ARG A 198 6.01 11.11 -1.10
C ARG A 198 5.77 10.03 -0.05
N PHE A 199 6.37 8.84 -0.21
CA PHE A 199 6.10 7.73 0.72
C PHE A 199 7.15 7.54 1.83
N ALA A 200 8.22 8.34 1.87
CA ALA A 200 9.16 8.28 2.98
C ALA A 200 8.45 8.55 4.33
N PRO A 201 8.82 7.84 5.42
CA PRO A 201 10.00 6.98 5.55
C PRO A 201 9.81 5.53 5.06
N ALA A 202 8.67 5.18 4.45
CA ALA A 202 8.45 3.82 3.99
C ALA A 202 9.40 3.43 2.85
N LEU A 203 9.92 2.21 2.92
CA LEU A 203 10.82 1.66 1.91
C LEU A 203 10.02 1.28 0.65
N CYS A 204 10.28 1.97 -0.44
CA CYS A 204 9.65 1.70 -1.74
C CYS A 204 10.46 0.62 -2.49
N VAL A 205 9.92 -0.59 -2.62
CA VAL A 205 10.67 -1.75 -3.17
C VAL A 205 10.07 -2.24 -4.48
N ALA A 206 10.88 -2.28 -5.53
CA ALA A 206 10.55 -2.91 -6.80
C ALA A 206 10.65 -4.43 -6.69
N LEU A 207 9.50 -5.10 -6.64
CA LEU A 207 9.36 -6.55 -6.51
C LEU A 207 9.00 -7.16 -7.88
N ASP A 208 10.01 -7.22 -8.75
CA ASP A 208 9.95 -7.98 -10.00
C ASP A 208 10.07 -9.50 -9.75
N ASP A 209 9.92 -10.30 -10.80
CA ASP A 209 10.10 -11.75 -10.72
C ASP A 209 11.47 -12.10 -10.12
N LYS A 210 11.48 -13.00 -9.13
CA LYS A 210 12.64 -13.47 -8.37
C LYS A 210 13.24 -12.46 -7.37
N CYS A 211 12.65 -11.27 -7.22
CA CYS A 211 13.00 -10.38 -6.11
C CYS A 211 12.41 -10.90 -4.79
N ARG A 212 13.11 -10.68 -3.68
CA ARG A 212 12.60 -10.93 -2.33
C ARG A 212 13.22 -9.95 -1.33
N ILE A 213 12.43 -9.60 -0.33
CA ILE A 213 12.87 -8.92 0.89
C ILE A 213 12.39 -9.71 2.09
N GLU A 214 13.11 -9.59 3.20
CA GLU A 214 12.77 -10.22 4.47
C GLU A 214 12.79 -9.18 5.58
N TRP A 215 11.91 -9.34 6.57
CA TRP A 215 11.92 -8.55 7.79
C TRP A 215 12.61 -9.37 8.88
N ASP A 216 13.67 -8.83 9.48
CA ASP A 216 14.43 -9.53 10.53
C ASP A 216 13.91 -9.26 11.95
N GLY A 217 12.93 -8.37 12.10
CA GLY A 217 12.41 -7.90 13.38
C GLY A 217 12.59 -6.38 13.57
N GLU A 218 13.56 -5.79 12.88
CA GLU A 218 13.93 -4.37 13.01
C GLU A 218 13.98 -3.64 11.67
N GLU A 219 14.44 -4.30 10.60
CA GLU A 219 14.58 -3.70 9.28
C GLU A 219 14.28 -4.66 8.12
N TRP A 220 14.03 -4.08 6.95
CA TRP A 220 13.84 -4.82 5.71
C TRP A 220 15.17 -5.09 5.02
N ARG A 221 15.52 -6.36 4.83
CA ARG A 221 16.71 -6.80 4.10
C ARG A 221 16.33 -7.25 2.70
N GLY A 222 16.99 -6.68 1.69
CA GLY A 222 16.82 -7.09 0.30
C GLY A 222 17.82 -8.16 -0.13
N PHE A 223 17.37 -9.02 -1.03
CA PHE A 223 18.24 -10.00 -1.68
C PHE A 223 18.29 -9.72 -3.18
N PRO A 224 19.48 -9.79 -3.82
CA PRO A 224 19.61 -9.62 -5.26
C PRO A 224 18.61 -10.49 -6.04
N PRO A 225 17.94 -9.98 -7.10
CA PRO A 225 18.15 -8.69 -7.77
C PRO A 225 17.17 -7.58 -7.29
N THR A 226 16.77 -7.60 -6.03
CA THR A 226 15.77 -6.67 -5.49
C THR A 226 16.28 -5.24 -5.47
N ARG A 227 15.41 -4.29 -5.84
CA ARG A 227 15.78 -2.87 -5.93
C ARG A 227 14.83 -2.00 -5.13
N SER A 228 15.34 -0.91 -4.57
CA SER A 228 14.56 0.13 -3.90
C SER A 228 14.61 1.44 -4.69
N LEU A 229 13.61 2.30 -4.46
CA LEU A 229 13.60 3.65 -5.00
C LEU A 229 14.19 4.59 -3.93
N THR A 230 15.19 5.38 -4.29
CA THR A 230 15.78 6.38 -3.40
C THR A 230 15.05 7.72 -3.48
N PRO A 231 15.15 8.58 -2.46
CA PRO A 231 14.61 9.95 -2.49
C PRO A 231 15.09 10.77 -3.70
N GLU A 232 16.29 10.50 -4.20
CA GLU A 232 16.89 11.12 -5.38
C GLU A 232 16.26 10.62 -6.70
N GLY A 233 15.41 9.60 -6.62
CA GLY A 233 14.74 8.97 -7.75
C GLY A 233 15.56 7.90 -8.46
N ALA A 234 16.70 7.50 -7.89
CA ALA A 234 17.46 6.38 -8.40
C ALA A 234 16.79 5.05 -8.01
N VAL A 235 17.07 4.02 -8.80
CA VAL A 235 16.65 2.65 -8.53
C VAL A 235 17.91 1.85 -8.23
N GLU A 236 18.13 1.57 -6.95
CA GLU A 236 19.36 0.96 -6.45
C GLU A 236 19.11 -0.47 -5.98
N GLU A 237 20.15 -1.30 -5.99
CA GLU A 237 20.05 -2.65 -5.46
C GLU A 237 19.91 -2.59 -3.94
N LEU A 238 18.83 -3.19 -3.43
CA LEU A 238 18.61 -3.30 -2.00
C LEU A 238 19.40 -4.52 -1.53
N VAL A 239 20.62 -4.27 -1.06
CA VAL A 239 21.50 -5.32 -0.52
C VAL A 239 21.33 -5.35 0.99
N ALA A 240 21.11 -6.54 1.55
CA ALA A 240 21.31 -6.75 2.97
C ALA A 240 22.74 -6.33 3.34
N VAL A 241 22.89 -5.36 4.24
CA VAL A 241 24.21 -5.09 4.82
C VAL A 241 24.51 -6.31 5.70
N GLY A 242 25.25 -7.26 5.15
CA GLY A 242 25.81 -8.38 5.89
C GLY A 242 26.99 -7.86 6.67
N GLU A 243 26.96 -8.11 7.98
CA GLU A 243 28.05 -7.97 8.93
C GLU A 243 29.40 -8.31 8.28
N ASP A 244 30.35 -7.38 8.37
CA ASP A 244 31.76 -7.67 8.09
C ASP A 244 32.18 -8.88 8.94
N GLU A 245 32.40 -10.04 8.29
CA GLU A 245 33.17 -11.15 8.87
C GLU A 245 34.66 -10.78 8.99
#